data_AF-A0A537X9K4-F1
#
_entry.id   AF-A0A537X9K4-F1
#
_cell.length_a   1.000
_cell.length_b   1.000
_cell.length_c   1.000
_cell.angle_alpha   90.00
_cell.angle_beta   90.00
_cell.angle_gamma   90.00
#
_symmetry.space_group_name_H-M   'P 1'
#
loop_
_entity.id
_entity.type
_entity.pdbx_description
1 polymer ?
#
loop_
_entity_poly.entity_id
_entity_poly.type
_entity_poly.pdbx_seq_one_letter_code
_entity_poly.pdbx_strand_id
1 'polypeptide(L)' 'MKIRYILAASLLTLTMSATAQAKTIEHSAFPQAYGDEGREVAAPTWSAACMTDHGPSECDEPMWVYGSPRALSRYRNAF' A
#
# COMPACT_ATOMS: atom_id res chain seq x y z
N MET A 1 -38.78 -32.75 -36.09
CA MET A 1 -37.77 -31.94 -35.37
C MET A 1 -38.25 -30.51 -35.27
N LYS A 2 -38.38 -29.95 -34.07
CA LYS A 2 -38.58 -28.51 -33.81
C LYS A 2 -37.93 -28.18 -32.47
N ILE A 3 -36.95 -27.27 -32.53
CA ILE A 3 -35.98 -26.97 -31.47
C ILE A 3 -36.65 -26.12 -30.39
N ARG A 4 -36.42 -26.48 -29.12
CA ARG A 4 -36.83 -25.71 -27.94
C ARG A 4 -35.75 -24.68 -27.64
N TYR A 5 -36.08 -23.40 -27.68
CA TYR A 5 -35.16 -22.33 -27.31
C TYR A 5 -35.41 -21.95 -25.85
N ILE A 6 -34.50 -22.33 -24.96
CA ILE A 6 -34.50 -21.91 -23.56
C ILE A 6 -33.78 -20.56 -23.50
N LEU A 7 -34.53 -19.47 -23.32
CA LEU A 7 -33.97 -18.15 -23.04
C LEU A 7 -33.50 -18.12 -21.58
N ALA A 8 -32.25 -18.47 -21.33
CA ALA A 8 -31.59 -18.22 -20.06
C ALA A 8 -31.16 -16.75 -20.02
N ALA A 9 -31.96 -15.90 -19.38
CA ALA A 9 -31.58 -14.54 -19.06
C ALA A 9 -30.58 -14.57 -17.89
N SER A 10 -29.29 -14.58 -18.19
CA SER A 10 -28.24 -14.47 -17.17
C SER A 10 -28.17 -13.02 -16.67
N LEU A 11 -28.65 -12.78 -15.46
CA LEU A 11 -28.47 -11.54 -14.72
C LEU A 11 -26.99 -11.41 -14.31
N LEU A 12 -26.24 -10.48 -14.93
CA LEU A 12 -24.94 -10.05 -14.43
C LEU A 12 -25.12 -8.77 -13.59
N THR A 13 -25.37 -8.93 -12.30
CA THR A 13 -25.18 -7.85 -11.32
C THR A 13 -23.71 -7.86 -10.88
N LEU A 14 -22.91 -6.95 -11.41
CA LEU A 14 -21.54 -6.74 -10.96
C LEU A 14 -21.53 -5.64 -9.88
N THR A 15 -21.88 -5.98 -8.65
CA THR A 15 -21.61 -5.11 -7.50
C THR A 15 -20.23 -5.45 -6.96
N MET A 16 -19.18 -4.76 -7.44
CA MET A 16 -17.88 -4.79 -6.80
C MET A 16 -17.94 -3.94 -5.53
N SER A 17 -18.12 -4.57 -4.38
CA SER A 17 -17.83 -3.93 -3.09
C SER A 17 -16.33 -4.00 -2.87
N ALA A 18 -15.63 -2.88 -3.05
CA ALA A 18 -14.23 -2.75 -2.65
C ALA A 18 -14.16 -2.77 -1.11
N THR A 19 -14.09 -3.96 -0.52
CA THR A 19 -13.76 -4.07 0.90
C THR A 19 -12.26 -3.81 1.04
N ALA A 20 -11.89 -2.57 1.34
CA ALA A 20 -10.58 -2.27 1.87
C ALA A 20 -10.46 -2.97 3.24
N GLN A 21 -9.93 -4.20 3.27
CA GLN A 21 -9.54 -4.81 4.53
C GLN A 21 -8.36 -4.01 5.06
N ALA A 22 -8.64 -3.10 6.00
CA ALA A 22 -7.62 -2.60 6.91
C ALA A 22 -7.12 -3.81 7.70
N LYS A 23 -5.99 -4.38 7.25
CA LYS A 23 -5.30 -5.42 8.00
C LYS A 23 -4.72 -4.73 9.23
N THR A 24 -5.46 -4.74 10.34
CA THR A 24 -4.91 -4.36 11.63
C THR A 24 -3.88 -5.43 11.97
N ILE A 25 -2.63 -5.17 11.61
CA ILE A 25 -1.50 -5.89 12.19
C ILE A 25 -1.62 -5.57 13.67
N GLU A 26 -1.96 -6.57 14.48
CA GLU A 26 -1.82 -6.51 15.92
C GLU A 26 -0.34 -6.19 16.20
N HIS A 27 -0.05 -4.90 16.29
CA HIS A 27 1.22 -4.40 16.75
C HIS A 27 1.13 -4.60 18.25
N SER A 28 1.67 -5.72 18.74
CA SER A 28 1.94 -5.90 20.16
C SER A 28 2.51 -4.57 20.63
N ALA A 29 1.77 -3.86 21.49
CA ALA A 29 2.14 -2.52 21.92
C ALA A 29 3.43 -2.66 22.72
N PHE A 30 4.57 -2.57 22.02
CA PHE A 30 5.85 -2.44 22.67
C PHE A 30 5.79 -1.15 23.48
N PRO A 31 6.33 -1.14 24.71
CA PRO A 31 6.32 0.06 25.52
C PRO A 31 6.92 1.20 24.69
N GLN A 32 6.16 2.29 24.53
CA GLN A 32 6.57 3.53 23.85
C GLN A 32 7.76 4.24 24.55
N ALA A 33 8.47 3.54 25.43
CA ALA A 33 9.60 4.04 26.21
C ALA A 33 10.91 4.12 25.40
N TYR A 34 10.94 3.56 24.19
CA TYR A 34 12.02 3.81 23.24
C TYR A 34 11.52 4.87 22.25
N GLY A 35 12.06 6.08 22.34
CA GLY A 35 11.60 7.23 21.54
C GLY A 35 11.67 6.99 20.04
N ASP A 36 10.85 7.71 19.28
CA ASP A 36 10.91 7.69 17.83
C ASP A 36 12.21 8.35 17.35
N GLU A 37 12.88 7.70 16.40
CA GLU A 37 14.06 8.21 15.74
C GLU A 37 13.69 8.68 14.32
N GLY A 38 14.55 9.53 13.74
CA GLY A 38 14.47 9.93 12.34
C GLY A 38 15.66 9.40 11.56
N ARG A 39 15.42 8.93 10.33
CA ARG A 39 16.47 8.50 9.41
C ARG A 39 16.22 9.06 8.01
N GLU A 40 17.29 9.53 7.38
CA GLU A 40 17.30 9.89 5.96
C GLU A 40 17.48 8.65 5.08
N VAL A 41 16.67 8.54 4.03
CA VAL A 41 16.64 7.44 3.05
C VAL A 41 16.53 8.01 1.65
N ALA A 42 16.88 7.20 0.63
CA ALA A 42 16.53 7.53 -0.74
C ALA A 42 15.00 7.55 -0.88
N ALA A 43 14.47 8.58 -1.54
CA ALA A 43 13.05 8.69 -1.77
C ALA A 43 12.55 7.52 -2.61
N PRO A 44 11.53 6.78 -2.15
CA PRO A 44 10.92 5.75 -2.97
C PRO A 44 10.28 6.38 -4.21
N THR A 45 10.32 5.69 -5.34
CA THR A 45 9.79 6.20 -6.62
C THR A 45 8.30 6.59 -6.54
N TRP A 46 7.52 5.86 -5.73
CA TRP A 46 6.10 6.14 -5.49
C TRP A 46 5.85 7.34 -4.56
N SER A 47 6.88 7.85 -3.90
CA SER A 47 6.75 8.92 -2.92
C SER A 47 6.55 10.28 -3.59
N ALA A 48 6.05 11.26 -2.83
CA ALA A 48 5.82 12.60 -3.35
C ALA A 48 7.09 13.31 -3.83
N ALA A 49 8.26 12.95 -3.28
CA ALA A 49 9.55 13.51 -3.69
C ALA A 49 9.94 13.09 -5.12
N CYS A 50 9.43 11.94 -5.60
CA CYS A 50 9.73 11.43 -6.93
C CYS A 50 8.53 11.46 -7.89
N MET A 51 7.47 12.21 -7.57
CA MET A 51 6.29 12.30 -8.43
C MET A 51 6.47 13.41 -9.47
N THR A 52 6.27 13.07 -10.74
CA THR A 52 6.26 14.03 -11.86
C THR A 52 4.86 14.14 -12.45
N ASP A 53 4.64 15.11 -13.34
CA ASP A 53 3.39 15.23 -14.11
C ASP A 53 3.12 14.00 -15.00
N HIS A 54 4.14 13.19 -15.27
CA HIS A 54 4.05 11.95 -16.02
C HIS A 54 3.94 10.70 -15.13
N GLY A 55 3.93 10.87 -13.80
CA GLY A 55 3.83 9.80 -12.81
C GLY A 55 5.10 9.58 -11.98
N PRO A 56 5.16 8.47 -11.22
CA PRO A 56 6.32 8.08 -10.42
C PRO A 56 7.55 7.88 -11.30
N SER A 57 8.67 8.50 -10.94
CA SER A 57 9.98 8.25 -11.57
C SER A 57 11.03 7.92 -10.52
N GLU A 58 12.17 7.39 -10.95
CA GLU A 58 13.33 7.30 -10.07
C GLU A 58 13.86 8.71 -9.81
N CYS A 59 14.20 9.01 -8.56
CA CYS A 59 14.79 10.28 -8.19
C CYS A 59 15.81 10.07 -7.05
N ASP A 60 16.95 10.75 -7.14
CA ASP A 60 18.01 10.69 -6.12
C ASP A 60 17.74 11.67 -4.95
N GLU A 61 16.47 12.01 -4.73
CA GLU A 61 16.07 12.94 -3.67
C GLU A 61 16.04 12.23 -2.30
N PRO A 62 16.46 12.90 -1.21
CA PRO A 62 16.37 12.35 0.12
C PRO A 62 14.96 12.47 0.70
N MET A 63 14.59 11.52 1.57
CA MET A 63 13.35 11.55 2.35
C MET A 63 13.61 11.14 3.81
N TRP A 64 12.92 11.79 4.75
CA TRP A 64 12.96 11.42 6.16
C TRP A 64 11.86 10.43 6.52
N VAL A 65 12.24 9.32 7.15
CA VAL A 65 11.32 8.37 7.77
C VAL A 65 11.49 8.41 9.30
N TYR A 66 10.37 8.29 10.01
CA TYR A 66 10.33 8.34 11.48
C TYR A 66 9.69 7.09 12.07
N GLY A 67 10.12 6.72 13.27
CA GLY A 67 9.47 5.71 14.09
C GLY A 67 10.43 5.03 15.05
N SER A 68 9.93 4.01 15.76
CA SER A 68 10.79 3.19 16.61
C SER A 68 11.97 2.57 15.84
N PRO A 69 13.12 2.31 16.46
CA PRO A 69 14.26 1.71 15.78
C PRO A 69 13.94 0.37 15.12
N ARG A 70 13.02 -0.40 15.70
CA ARG A 70 12.56 -1.66 15.10
C ARG A 70 11.75 -1.42 13.82
N ALA A 71 10.96 -0.35 13.76
CA ALA A 71 10.26 0.03 12.53
C ALA A 71 11.27 0.52 11.48
N LEU A 72 12.18 1.42 11.86
CA LEU A 72 13.22 1.93 10.97
C LEU A 72 14.15 0.83 10.43
N SER A 73 14.49 -0.18 11.23
CA SER A 73 15.32 -1.30 10.78
C SER A 73 14.63 -2.19 9.73
N ARG A 74 13.30 -2.26 9.73
CA ARG A 74 12.53 -2.94 8.68
C ARG A 74 12.57 -2.15 7.37
N TYR A 75 12.52 -0.82 7.46
CA TYR A 75 12.58 0.04 6.28
C TYR A 75 13.94 0.04 5.58
N ARG A 76 15.02 -0.36 6.27
CA ARG A 76 16.35 -0.50 5.66
C ARG A 76 16.38 -1.43 4.44
N ASN A 77 15.48 -2.40 4.36
CA ASN A 77 15.39 -3.31 3.22
C ASN A 77 14.20 -3.00 2.30
N ALA A 78 13.39 -1.99 2.63
CA ALA A 78 12.19 -1.63 1.88
C ALA A 78 12.44 -0.46 0.91
N PHE A 79 13.51 0.30 1.16
CA PHE A 79 13.95 1.46 0.40
C PHE A 79 15.45 1.34 0.12
#